data_AF-A0A2C9L2F1-F1
#
_entry.id   AF-A0A2C9L2F1-F1
#
_cell.length_a   1.000
_cell.length_b   1.000
_cell.length_c   1.000
_cell.angle_alpha   90.00
_cell.angle_beta   90.00
_cell.angle_gamma   90.00
#
_symmetry.space_group_name_H-M   'P 1'
#
loop_
_entity.id
_entity.type
_entity.pdbx_description
1 polymer ?
#
loop_
_entity_poly.entity_id
_entity_poly.type
_entity_poly.pdbx_seq_one_letter_code
_entity_poly.pdbx_strand_id
1 'polypeptide(L)'
;MSDRRLSTSNSRTINKNTNILKMEPDMAQLLISDKALTVIFILLICLINGALIVTQVRKPMFYQKVKLMMIISLAIGDIFFALFPLVVQARLLFEDDKSFMTCRLSTNTTTYMSFLIHFVYGLGLVVLAAEVFLRNRIQSIHDNRYKIVTAVAASSVPWILGLIIILPLCMSNVDYESYCINSQSLESMFGVSVFLPVSLSIVVSIVLSCVHLPTSQQGQAISTNQQPIVVSQQTVAQQGHLTQYPPQDYAPGNVHYNPLNSNPYPQNAVSYPYPANQQVMNQSSAVNINLNQGVSTIQVIPMNQRAEGQRLFLISIIFGLMVVPISAVTLRAADIFWLALMVKIVVTKFVYWLMVARSCLTPLIMIGYSNL
;
A
#
# COMPACT_ATOMS: atom_id res chain seq x y z
N MET A 1 60.47 -67.30 20.66
CA MET A 1 61.40 -66.16 20.59
C MET A 1 60.61 -65.00 19.99
N SER A 2 60.00 -64.18 20.86
CA SER A 2 60.35 -62.76 21.07
C SER A 2 60.11 -61.93 19.81
N ASP A 3 59.18 -60.98 19.73
CA ASP A 3 59.06 -59.85 20.65
C ASP A 3 57.63 -59.28 20.76
N ARG A 4 57.27 -58.95 22.01
CA ARG A 4 56.22 -57.99 22.37
C ARG A 4 56.75 -56.58 22.11
N ARG A 5 55.98 -55.71 21.46
CA ARG A 5 56.05 -54.27 21.71
C ARG A 5 54.68 -53.73 22.09
N LEU A 6 54.55 -53.48 23.39
CA LEU A 6 53.59 -52.53 23.94
C LEU A 6 53.84 -51.16 23.31
N SER A 7 52.79 -50.55 22.75
CA SER A 7 52.75 -49.11 22.49
C SER A 7 51.70 -48.50 23.43
N THR A 8 52.20 -47.57 24.22
CA THR A 8 51.57 -46.88 25.34
C THR A 8 50.40 -45.99 24.93
N SER A 9 49.26 -46.21 25.58
CA SER A 9 48.12 -45.30 25.66
C SER A 9 48.55 -43.98 26.30
N ASN A 10 48.67 -42.92 25.48
CA ASN A 10 48.78 -41.55 25.98
C ASN A 10 47.37 -40.98 26.14
N SER A 11 46.86 -41.09 27.36
CA SER A 11 45.64 -40.41 27.82
C SER A 11 45.92 -38.91 27.87
N ARG A 12 45.57 -38.21 26.80
CA ARG A 12 45.72 -36.75 26.68
C ARG A 12 44.58 -36.10 27.46
N THR A 13 44.88 -35.65 28.67
CA THR A 13 44.01 -34.83 29.52
C THR A 13 43.64 -33.56 28.75
N ILE A 14 42.41 -33.50 28.22
CA ILE A 14 41.85 -32.30 27.60
C ILE A 14 41.59 -31.31 28.73
N ASN A 15 42.51 -30.37 28.89
CA ASN A 15 42.35 -29.23 29.77
C ASN A 15 41.21 -28.37 29.20
N LYS A 16 40.01 -28.50 29.76
CA LYS A 16 38.87 -27.60 29.49
C LYS A 16 39.20 -26.24 30.12
N ASN A 17 40.11 -25.50 29.48
CA ASN A 17 40.16 -24.06 29.63
C ASN A 17 38.91 -23.53 28.93
N THR A 18 37.81 -23.46 29.68
CA THR A 18 36.70 -22.55 29.45
C THR A 18 37.29 -21.13 29.49
N ASN A 19 37.91 -20.74 28.37
CA ASN A 19 38.08 -19.34 28.02
C ASN A 19 36.66 -18.80 27.85
N ILE A 20 36.07 -18.36 28.97
CA ILE A 20 34.97 -17.41 28.95
C ILE A 20 35.56 -16.21 28.22
N LEU A 21 35.34 -16.18 26.90
CA LEU A 21 35.72 -15.08 26.03
C LEU A 21 35.00 -13.87 26.61
N LYS A 22 35.74 -13.08 27.40
CA LYS A 22 35.20 -11.93 28.12
C LYS A 22 34.76 -10.94 27.05
N MET A 23 33.47 -10.99 26.71
CA MET A 23 32.86 -10.14 25.70
C MET A 23 33.15 -8.69 26.11
N GLU A 24 33.85 -7.96 25.25
CA GLU A 24 34.20 -6.58 25.49
C GLU A 24 32.90 -5.79 25.78
N PRO A 25 32.86 -4.96 26.83
CA PRO A 25 31.62 -4.33 27.30
C PRO A 25 30.84 -3.62 26.18
N ASP A 26 31.53 -3.10 25.17
CA ASP A 26 30.95 -2.42 24.01
C ASP A 26 30.16 -3.36 23.08
N MET A 27 30.60 -4.62 22.91
CA MET A 27 29.84 -5.60 22.11
C MET A 27 28.54 -6.00 22.79
N ALA A 28 28.56 -6.13 24.12
CA ALA A 28 27.38 -6.52 24.89
C ALA A 28 26.29 -5.44 24.78
N GLN A 29 26.69 -4.17 24.88
CA GLN A 29 25.77 -3.04 24.70
C GLN A 29 25.20 -2.97 23.28
N LEU A 30 26.03 -3.21 22.26
CA LEU A 30 25.58 -3.26 20.87
C LEU A 30 24.55 -4.39 20.66
N LEU A 31 24.80 -5.57 21.21
CA LEU A 31 23.86 -6.70 21.12
C LEU A 31 22.52 -6.39 21.80
N ILE A 32 22.55 -5.77 22.99
CA ILE A 32 21.34 -5.34 23.70
C ILE A 32 20.56 -4.33 22.85
N SER A 33 21.27 -3.38 22.24
CA SER A 33 20.67 -2.37 21.36
C SER A 33 20.01 -3.01 20.13
N ASP A 34 20.68 -3.97 19.48
CA ASP A 34 20.14 -4.71 18.34
C ASP A 34 18.88 -5.52 18.71
N LYS A 35 18.89 -6.18 19.88
CA LYS A 35 17.71 -6.90 20.40
C LYS A 35 16.53 -5.97 20.57
N ALA A 36 16.75 -4.82 21.23
CA ALA A 36 15.70 -3.83 21.46
C ALA A 36 15.18 -3.22 20.14
N LEU A 37 16.08 -2.78 19.26
CA LEU A 37 15.72 -2.20 17.97
C LEU A 37 14.92 -3.18 17.11
N THR A 38 15.29 -4.46 17.10
CA THR A 38 14.55 -5.48 16.33
C THR A 38 13.09 -5.55 16.77
N VAL A 39 12.84 -5.65 18.08
CA VAL A 39 11.47 -5.71 18.62
C VAL A 39 10.72 -4.41 18.35
N ILE A 40 11.35 -3.26 18.58
CA ILE A 40 10.76 -1.94 18.34
C ILE A 40 10.35 -1.79 16.87
N PHE A 41 11.22 -2.12 15.93
CA PHE A 41 10.91 -2.01 14.50
C PHE A 41 9.82 -2.98 14.05
N ILE A 42 9.79 -4.22 14.55
CA ILE A 42 8.69 -5.16 14.25
C ILE A 42 7.34 -4.53 14.63
N LEU A 43 7.22 -4.04 15.87
CA LEU A 43 5.99 -3.42 16.37
C LEU A 43 5.64 -2.15 15.59
N LEU A 44 6.62 -1.27 15.39
CA LEU A 44 6.42 0.02 14.73
C LEU A 44 6.00 -0.14 13.27
N ILE A 45 6.65 -1.04 12.52
CA ILE A 45 6.31 -1.33 11.12
C ILE A 45 4.88 -1.87 11.04
N CYS A 46 4.51 -2.82 11.90
CA CYS A 46 3.16 -3.40 11.92
C CYS A 46 2.09 -2.35 12.25
N LEU A 47 2.33 -1.50 13.26
CA LEU A 47 1.39 -0.47 13.68
C LEU A 47 1.20 0.61 12.61
N ILE A 48 2.30 1.16 12.08
CA ILE A 48 2.24 2.24 11.08
C ILE A 48 1.60 1.73 9.79
N ASN A 49 2.03 0.57 9.27
CA ASN A 49 1.48 0.03 8.03
C ASN A 49 0.05 -0.48 8.20
N GLY A 50 -0.29 -1.06 9.36
CA GLY A 50 -1.66 -1.42 9.69
C GLY A 50 -2.58 -0.21 9.72
N ALA A 51 -2.16 0.89 10.38
CA ALA A 51 -2.91 2.13 10.38
C ALA A 51 -3.05 2.74 8.98
N LEU A 52 -1.98 2.70 8.16
CA LEU A 52 -2.03 3.11 6.76
C LEU A 52 -3.08 2.28 5.99
N ILE A 53 -3.06 0.96 6.09
CA ILE A 53 -4.04 0.11 5.39
C ILE A 53 -5.46 0.46 5.83
N VAL A 54 -5.73 0.54 7.14
CA VAL A 54 -7.05 0.89 7.69
C VAL A 54 -7.53 2.25 7.18
N THR A 55 -6.65 3.25 7.12
CA THR A 55 -7.01 4.58 6.60
C THR A 55 -7.28 4.59 5.10
N GLN A 56 -6.56 3.79 4.30
CA GLN A 56 -6.78 3.72 2.85
C GLN A 56 -8.04 2.92 2.49
N VAL A 57 -8.32 1.79 3.17
CA VAL A 57 -9.50 0.95 2.86
C VAL A 57 -10.82 1.62 3.24
N ARG A 58 -10.80 2.57 4.18
CA ARG A 58 -11.98 3.39 4.52
C ARG A 58 -12.39 4.37 3.41
N LYS A 59 -11.51 4.64 2.43
CA LYS A 59 -11.84 5.54 1.32
C LYS A 59 -12.80 4.84 0.36
N PRO A 60 -13.89 5.51 -0.08
CA PRO A 60 -14.82 4.92 -1.03
C PRO A 60 -14.12 4.60 -2.35
N MET A 61 -14.45 3.43 -2.92
CA MET A 61 -13.89 2.94 -4.19
C MET A 61 -12.35 2.89 -4.23
N PHE A 62 -11.68 2.64 -3.10
CA PHE A 62 -10.21 2.59 -3.06
C PHE A 62 -9.63 1.57 -4.06
N TYR A 63 -10.34 0.45 -4.27
CA TYR A 63 -9.96 -0.63 -5.16
C TYR A 63 -9.99 -0.27 -6.66
N GLN A 64 -10.59 0.86 -7.02
CA GLN A 64 -10.58 1.39 -8.40
C GLN A 64 -9.38 2.32 -8.66
N LYS A 65 -8.69 2.76 -7.61
CA LYS A 65 -7.57 3.70 -7.71
C LYS A 65 -6.24 2.96 -7.60
N VAL A 66 -5.53 2.85 -8.72
CA VAL A 66 -4.19 2.23 -8.81
C VAL A 66 -3.26 2.73 -7.70
N LYS A 67 -3.20 4.05 -7.49
CA LYS A 67 -2.38 4.68 -6.43
C LYS A 67 -2.68 4.10 -5.04
N LEU A 68 -3.95 3.96 -4.68
CA LEU A 68 -4.35 3.46 -3.36
C LEU A 68 -4.06 1.96 -3.23
N MET A 69 -4.37 1.18 -4.26
CA MET A 69 -4.06 -0.26 -4.29
C MET A 69 -2.56 -0.53 -4.21
N MET A 70 -1.74 0.26 -4.89
CA MET A 70 -0.30 0.16 -4.80
C MET A 70 0.22 0.50 -3.39
N ILE A 71 -0.28 1.57 -2.77
CA ILE A 71 0.11 1.94 -1.39
C ILE A 71 -0.25 0.80 -0.41
N ILE A 72 -1.44 0.20 -0.55
CA ILE A 72 -1.85 -0.95 0.27
C ILE A 72 -0.93 -2.16 0.00
N SER A 73 -0.64 -2.46 -1.26
CA SER A 73 0.26 -3.56 -1.67
C SER A 73 1.66 -3.43 -1.06
N LEU A 74 2.24 -2.22 -1.09
CA LEU A 74 3.54 -1.93 -0.49
C LEU A 74 3.51 -2.04 1.04
N ALA A 75 2.44 -1.55 1.69
CA ALA A 75 2.26 -1.67 3.13
C ALA A 75 2.12 -3.12 3.60
N ILE A 76 1.45 -3.97 2.82
CA ILE A 76 1.40 -5.42 3.07
C ILE A 76 2.81 -6.02 2.99
N GLY A 77 3.61 -5.63 1.99
CA GLY A 77 5.00 -6.06 1.88
C GLY A 77 5.86 -5.70 3.10
N ASP A 78 5.63 -4.53 3.70
CA ASP A 78 6.30 -4.11 4.93
C ASP A 78 5.84 -4.89 6.16
N ILE A 79 4.56 -5.26 6.24
CA ILE A 79 4.05 -6.15 7.29
C ILE A 79 4.71 -7.52 7.15
N PHE A 80 4.79 -8.08 5.94
CA PHE A 80 5.52 -9.33 5.72
C PHE A 80 6.99 -9.21 6.07
N PHE A 81 7.64 -8.09 5.77
CA PHE A 81 9.01 -7.80 6.19
C PHE A 81 9.16 -7.80 7.72
N ALA A 82 8.21 -7.24 8.45
CA ALA A 82 8.24 -7.26 9.92
C ALA A 82 7.99 -8.65 10.49
N LEU A 83 7.00 -9.37 9.96
CA LEU A 83 6.54 -10.64 10.53
C LEU A 83 7.37 -11.85 10.09
N PHE A 84 8.10 -11.76 8.98
CA PHE A 84 8.95 -12.84 8.51
C PHE A 84 10.44 -12.57 8.79
N PRO A 85 11.19 -11.80 7.98
CA PRO A 85 12.64 -11.74 8.14
C PRO A 85 13.08 -11.08 9.45
N LEU A 86 12.38 -10.06 9.95
CA LEU A 86 12.73 -9.46 11.24
C LEU A 86 12.43 -10.39 12.43
N VAL A 87 11.39 -11.23 12.37
CA VAL A 87 11.12 -12.24 13.41
C VAL A 87 12.20 -13.32 13.39
N VAL A 88 12.62 -13.78 12.21
CA VAL A 88 13.75 -14.72 12.07
C VAL A 88 15.03 -14.10 12.64
N GLN A 89 15.29 -12.83 12.35
CA GLN A 89 16.41 -12.08 12.92
C GLN A 89 16.32 -11.94 14.44
N ALA A 90 15.12 -11.64 14.98
CA ALA A 90 14.90 -11.58 16.42
C ALA A 90 15.23 -12.93 17.05
N ARG A 91 14.69 -14.01 16.50
CA ARG A 91 14.96 -15.37 16.97
C ARG A 91 16.47 -15.68 17.00
N LEU A 92 17.21 -15.28 15.97
CA LEU A 92 18.66 -15.43 15.90
C LEU A 92 19.42 -14.64 17.00
N LEU A 93 18.87 -13.52 17.44
CA LEU A 93 19.45 -12.69 18.50
C LEU A 93 19.09 -13.20 19.90
N PHE A 94 17.87 -13.70 20.10
CA PHE A 94 17.34 -14.07 21.42
C PHE A 94 17.57 -15.54 21.80
N GLU A 95 17.64 -16.46 20.83
CA GLU A 95 17.87 -17.88 21.12
C GLU A 95 19.37 -18.22 21.14
N ASP A 96 19.79 -18.92 22.20
CA ASP A 96 21.16 -19.43 22.33
C ASP A 96 21.40 -20.63 21.41
N ASP A 97 20.38 -21.48 21.23
CA ASP A 97 20.42 -22.56 20.25
C ASP A 97 20.04 -22.06 18.85
N LYS A 98 21.00 -22.12 17.93
CA LYS A 98 20.85 -21.67 16.54
C LYS A 98 20.53 -22.82 15.57
N SER A 99 20.25 -24.01 16.07
CA SER A 99 19.91 -25.21 15.27
C SER A 99 18.70 -25.00 14.35
N PHE A 100 17.79 -24.09 14.71
CA PHE A 100 16.63 -23.73 13.89
C PHE A 100 17.01 -23.03 12.57
N MET A 101 18.18 -22.39 12.53
CA MET A 101 18.62 -21.60 11.39
C MET A 101 19.14 -22.51 10.27
N THR A 102 18.21 -23.05 9.51
CA THR A 102 18.54 -23.81 8.31
C THR A 102 19.07 -22.89 7.22
N CYS A 103 19.91 -23.43 6.35
CA CYS A 103 20.43 -22.75 5.17
C CYS A 103 19.32 -22.07 4.35
N ARG A 104 18.25 -22.82 4.07
CA ARG A 104 17.08 -22.33 3.34
C ARG A 104 16.39 -21.17 4.04
N LEU A 105 16.21 -21.23 5.36
CA LEU A 105 15.59 -20.15 6.12
C LEU A 105 16.43 -18.88 6.05
N SER A 106 17.75 -19.00 6.22
CA SER A 106 18.68 -17.87 6.09
C SER A 106 18.64 -17.27 4.69
N THR A 107 18.76 -18.10 3.65
CA THR A 107 18.69 -17.65 2.25
C THR A 107 17.38 -16.94 1.94
N ASN A 108 16.24 -17.50 2.36
CA ASN A 108 14.93 -16.90 2.12
C ASN A 108 14.77 -15.55 2.84
N THR A 109 15.22 -15.50 4.09
CA THR A 109 15.22 -14.28 4.92
C THR A 109 16.04 -13.19 4.25
N THR A 110 17.30 -13.48 3.89
CA THR A 110 18.19 -12.54 3.20
C THR A 110 17.63 -12.15 1.84
N THR A 111 17.08 -13.09 1.08
CA THR A 111 16.51 -12.82 -0.24
C THR A 111 15.36 -11.83 -0.16
N TYR A 112 14.45 -12.05 0.78
CA TYR A 112 13.33 -11.15 1.00
C TYR A 112 13.82 -9.76 1.46
N MET A 113 14.66 -9.75 2.51
CA MET A 113 15.11 -8.55 3.20
C MET A 113 16.00 -7.64 2.35
N SER A 114 16.97 -8.23 1.66
CA SER A 114 18.05 -7.48 1.00
C SER A 114 17.81 -7.24 -0.49
N PHE A 115 16.89 -7.97 -1.12
CA PHE A 115 16.70 -7.91 -2.58
C PHE A 115 15.24 -7.73 -2.97
N LEU A 116 14.36 -8.66 -2.62
CA LEU A 116 12.99 -8.70 -3.14
C LEU A 116 12.19 -7.45 -2.76
N ILE A 117 12.19 -7.08 -1.48
CA ILE A 117 11.38 -5.94 -1.01
C ILE A 117 11.83 -4.62 -1.65
N HIS A 118 13.14 -4.43 -1.84
CA HIS A 118 13.69 -3.22 -2.48
C HIS A 118 13.31 -3.15 -3.95
N PHE A 119 13.39 -4.28 -4.66
CA PHE A 119 12.98 -4.35 -6.05
C PHE A 119 11.51 -4.01 -6.23
N VAL A 120 10.64 -4.64 -5.43
CA VAL A 120 9.19 -4.40 -5.42
C VAL A 120 8.88 -2.93 -5.14
N TYR A 121 9.58 -2.32 -4.19
CA TYR A 121 9.38 -0.90 -3.86
C TYR A 121 9.82 0.05 -4.98
N GLY A 122 11.01 -0.12 -5.52
CA GLY A 122 11.50 0.75 -6.59
C GLY A 122 10.62 0.64 -7.84
N LEU A 123 10.22 -0.58 -8.23
CA LEU A 123 9.24 -0.76 -9.32
C LEU A 123 7.85 -0.23 -8.95
N GLY A 124 7.40 -0.36 -7.71
CA GLY A 124 6.15 0.23 -7.23
C GLY A 124 6.12 1.75 -7.42
N LEU A 125 7.24 2.44 -7.13
CA LEU A 125 7.39 3.87 -7.39
C LEU A 125 7.36 4.19 -8.90
N VAL A 126 8.01 3.37 -9.74
CA VAL A 126 7.94 3.52 -11.21
C VAL A 126 6.51 3.37 -11.71
N VAL A 127 5.75 2.39 -11.21
CA VAL A 127 4.35 2.19 -11.60
C VAL A 127 3.47 3.35 -11.13
N LEU A 128 3.68 3.87 -9.90
CA LEU A 128 2.98 5.07 -9.43
C LEU A 128 3.26 6.29 -10.32
N ALA A 129 4.52 6.46 -10.69
CA ALA A 129 4.96 7.53 -11.57
C ALA A 129 4.32 7.41 -12.98
N ALA A 130 4.34 6.21 -13.56
CA ALA A 130 3.68 5.92 -14.83
C ALA A 130 2.17 6.14 -14.75
N GLU A 131 1.52 5.81 -13.63
CA GLU A 131 0.09 6.03 -13.44
C GLU A 131 -0.27 7.52 -13.43
N VAL A 132 0.50 8.35 -12.73
CA VAL A 132 0.31 9.81 -12.72
C VAL A 132 0.42 10.39 -14.14
N PHE A 133 1.33 9.85 -14.97
CA PHE A 133 1.45 10.25 -16.37
C PHE A 133 0.24 9.85 -17.22
N LEU A 134 -0.15 8.57 -17.12
CA LEU A 134 -1.17 7.96 -17.97
C LEU A 134 -2.57 8.43 -17.60
N ARG A 135 -2.81 8.80 -16.34
CA ARG A 135 -4.10 9.28 -15.85
C ARG A 135 -4.66 10.41 -16.71
N ASN A 136 -3.82 11.35 -17.14
CA ASN A 136 -4.26 12.50 -17.94
C ASN A 136 -4.48 12.15 -19.42
N ARG A 137 -3.84 11.10 -19.93
CA ARG A 137 -4.04 10.67 -21.32
C ARG A 137 -5.27 9.77 -21.50
N ILE A 138 -5.70 9.07 -20.46
CA ILE A 138 -6.70 7.99 -20.55
C ILE A 138 -8.05 8.38 -19.90
N GLN A 139 -8.24 9.65 -19.53
CA GLN A 139 -9.47 10.14 -18.89
C GLN A 139 -10.77 9.83 -19.66
N SER A 140 -10.72 9.55 -20.96
CA SER A 140 -11.91 9.41 -21.80
C SER A 140 -12.43 7.98 -22.03
N ILE A 141 -11.77 6.90 -21.59
CA ILE A 141 -12.06 5.55 -22.16
C ILE A 141 -12.50 4.47 -21.14
N HIS A 142 -12.53 4.71 -19.82
CA HIS A 142 -12.64 3.57 -18.89
C HIS A 142 -13.96 3.42 -18.14
N ASP A 143 -14.69 2.37 -18.54
CA ASP A 143 -15.72 1.67 -17.75
C ASP A 143 -15.16 1.27 -16.37
N ASN A 144 -16.03 1.29 -15.35
CA ASN A 144 -15.69 1.03 -13.96
C ASN A 144 -15.09 -0.37 -13.74
N ARG A 145 -15.49 -1.37 -14.53
CA ARG A 145 -14.89 -2.72 -14.46
C ARG A 145 -13.40 -2.71 -14.80
N TYR A 146 -13.01 -1.97 -15.83
CA TYR A 146 -11.62 -1.93 -16.28
C TYR A 146 -10.71 -1.28 -15.23
N LYS A 147 -11.18 -0.22 -14.54
CA LYS A 147 -10.42 0.46 -13.48
C LYS A 147 -9.98 -0.48 -12.36
N ILE A 148 -10.86 -1.40 -11.95
CA ILE A 148 -10.54 -2.39 -10.91
C ILE A 148 -9.42 -3.32 -11.38
N VAL A 149 -9.58 -3.88 -12.59
CA VAL A 149 -8.60 -4.80 -13.17
C VAL A 149 -7.25 -4.11 -13.34
N THR A 150 -7.22 -2.87 -13.85
CA THR A 150 -5.98 -2.08 -13.97
C THR A 150 -5.35 -1.80 -12.61
N ALA A 151 -6.12 -1.43 -11.59
CA ALA A 151 -5.60 -1.17 -10.26
C ALA A 151 -4.97 -2.41 -9.62
N VAL A 152 -5.65 -3.56 -9.70
CA VAL A 152 -5.13 -4.84 -9.22
C VAL A 152 -3.88 -5.23 -10.00
N ALA A 153 -3.95 -5.25 -11.33
CA ALA A 153 -2.83 -5.64 -12.19
C ALA A 153 -1.60 -4.76 -11.95
N ALA A 154 -1.76 -3.43 -11.94
CA ALA A 154 -0.67 -2.50 -11.68
C ALA A 154 -0.03 -2.72 -10.29
N SER A 155 -0.84 -3.00 -9.26
CA SER A 155 -0.34 -3.28 -7.91
C SER A 155 0.35 -4.65 -7.76
N SER A 156 0.02 -5.62 -8.61
CA SER A 156 0.62 -6.97 -8.61
C SER A 156 1.88 -7.08 -9.46
N VAL A 157 2.04 -6.24 -10.49
CA VAL A 157 3.19 -6.30 -11.42
C VAL A 157 4.55 -6.26 -10.70
N PRO A 158 4.83 -5.35 -9.75
CA PRO A 158 6.11 -5.33 -9.03
C PRO A 158 6.41 -6.64 -8.30
N TRP A 159 5.40 -7.26 -7.71
CA TRP A 159 5.52 -8.54 -7.00
C TRP A 159 5.79 -9.69 -7.96
N ILE A 160 5.01 -9.80 -9.03
CA ILE A 160 5.17 -10.87 -10.03
C ILE A 160 6.57 -10.78 -10.64
N LEU A 161 7.00 -9.59 -11.06
CA LEU A 161 8.34 -9.37 -11.59
C LEU A 161 9.42 -9.64 -10.55
N GLY A 162 9.22 -9.23 -9.30
CA GLY A 162 10.15 -9.50 -8.20
C GLY A 162 10.32 -11.00 -7.98
N LEU A 163 9.23 -11.76 -7.95
CA LEU A 163 9.29 -13.21 -7.75
C LEU A 163 9.91 -13.92 -8.96
N ILE A 164 9.63 -13.50 -10.19
CA ILE A 164 10.17 -14.12 -11.41
C ILE A 164 11.65 -13.80 -11.60
N ILE A 165 12.10 -12.59 -11.25
CA ILE A 165 13.47 -12.15 -11.51
C ILE A 165 14.38 -12.39 -10.30
N ILE A 166 13.96 -11.95 -9.11
CA ILE A 166 14.83 -11.93 -7.92
C ILE A 166 14.96 -13.31 -7.30
N LEU A 167 13.89 -14.12 -7.22
CA LEU A 167 14.00 -15.45 -6.60
C LEU A 167 15.00 -16.35 -7.35
N PRO A 168 14.91 -16.54 -8.68
CA PRO A 168 15.90 -17.36 -9.38
C PRO A 168 17.31 -16.78 -9.28
N LEU A 169 17.44 -15.45 -9.32
CA LEU A 169 18.73 -14.77 -9.17
C LEU A 169 19.37 -15.04 -7.79
N CYS A 170 18.57 -15.15 -6.73
CA CYS A 170 19.09 -15.38 -5.38
C CYS A 170 19.19 -16.86 -4.99
N MET A 171 18.54 -17.77 -5.72
CA MET A 171 18.45 -19.19 -5.35
C MET A 171 19.19 -20.15 -6.30
N SER A 172 19.45 -19.77 -7.55
CA SER A 172 19.96 -20.70 -8.58
C SER A 172 21.34 -21.31 -8.29
N ASN A 173 22.18 -20.63 -7.50
CA ASN A 173 23.57 -21.01 -7.26
C ASN A 173 23.94 -21.01 -5.77
N VAL A 174 22.98 -21.38 -4.92
CA VAL A 174 23.21 -21.50 -3.47
C VAL A 174 23.67 -22.91 -3.15
N ASP A 175 24.86 -23.03 -2.56
CA ASP A 175 25.31 -24.30 -1.97
C ASP A 175 24.64 -24.48 -0.60
N TYR A 176 23.61 -25.33 -0.57
CA TYR A 176 22.83 -25.61 0.64
C TYR A 176 23.50 -26.60 1.59
N GLU A 177 24.58 -27.28 1.17
CA GLU A 177 25.20 -28.37 1.93
C GLU A 177 26.43 -27.90 2.73
N SER A 178 27.21 -26.97 2.20
CA SER A 178 28.52 -26.63 2.76
C SER A 178 28.54 -25.30 3.55
N TYR A 179 28.20 -24.18 2.90
CA TYR A 179 28.46 -22.85 3.46
C TYR A 179 27.27 -21.88 3.36
N CYS A 180 26.17 -22.25 2.70
CA CYS A 180 25.03 -21.34 2.46
C CYS A 180 25.42 -20.06 1.73
N ILE A 181 26.49 -20.13 0.95
CA ILE A 181 26.99 -19.01 0.17
C ILE A 181 26.39 -19.13 -1.22
N ASN A 182 25.85 -18.03 -1.72
CA ASN A 182 25.50 -17.93 -3.12
C ASN A 182 26.77 -17.62 -3.93
N SER A 183 27.14 -18.49 -4.87
CA SER A 183 28.33 -18.32 -5.70
C SER A 183 28.14 -17.30 -6.82
N GLN A 184 26.91 -16.82 -7.03
CA GLN A 184 26.60 -15.76 -7.98
C GLN A 184 27.09 -14.39 -7.48
N SER A 185 27.51 -13.55 -8.42
CA SER A 185 28.08 -12.23 -8.09
C SER A 185 27.08 -11.37 -7.32
N LEU A 186 27.45 -10.97 -6.09
CA LEU A 186 26.71 -10.01 -5.27
C LEU A 186 26.45 -8.71 -6.03
N GLU A 187 27.36 -8.30 -6.92
CA GLU A 187 27.19 -7.12 -7.78
C GLU A 187 25.97 -7.25 -8.67
N SER A 188 25.75 -8.43 -9.26
CA SER A 188 24.57 -8.68 -10.09
C SER A 188 23.27 -8.66 -9.28
N MET A 189 23.29 -9.23 -8.07
CA MET A 189 22.12 -9.24 -7.18
C MET A 189 21.72 -7.83 -6.77
N PHE A 190 22.65 -7.06 -6.19
CA PHE A 190 22.38 -5.68 -5.78
C PHE A 190 22.12 -4.76 -6.98
N GLY A 191 22.82 -4.99 -8.10
CA GLY A 191 22.61 -4.26 -9.36
C GLY A 191 21.16 -4.33 -9.82
N VAL A 192 20.62 -5.55 -9.94
CA VAL A 192 19.25 -5.78 -10.44
C VAL A 192 18.19 -5.45 -9.38
N SER A 193 18.43 -5.78 -8.11
CA SER A 193 17.41 -5.67 -7.05
C SER A 193 17.32 -4.30 -6.39
N VAL A 194 18.43 -3.53 -6.35
CA VAL A 194 18.50 -2.23 -5.66
C VAL A 194 18.83 -1.11 -6.62
N PHE A 195 20.01 -1.14 -7.25
CA PHE A 195 20.50 0.01 -8.01
C PHE A 195 19.62 0.31 -9.23
N LEU A 196 19.26 -0.70 -10.01
CA LEU A 196 18.42 -0.56 -11.18
C LEU A 196 17.03 0.04 -10.85
N PRO A 197 16.22 -0.55 -9.95
CA PRO A 197 14.87 -0.03 -9.68
C PRO A 197 14.89 1.34 -8.98
N VAL A 198 15.88 1.63 -8.12
CA VAL A 198 16.08 2.98 -7.53
C VAL A 198 16.41 4.00 -8.62
N SER A 199 17.35 3.68 -9.51
CA SER A 199 17.76 4.59 -10.59
C SER A 199 16.59 4.86 -11.53
N LEU A 200 15.85 3.81 -11.90
CA LEU A 200 14.64 3.93 -12.73
C LEU A 200 13.58 4.80 -12.06
N SER A 201 13.32 4.62 -10.76
CA SER A 201 12.29 5.41 -10.07
C SER A 201 12.65 6.90 -10.02
N ILE A 202 13.92 7.23 -9.80
CA ILE A 202 14.44 8.60 -9.82
C ILE A 202 14.34 9.20 -11.23
N VAL A 203 14.84 8.49 -12.25
CA VAL A 203 14.83 8.97 -13.64
C VAL A 203 13.40 9.22 -14.12
N VAL A 204 12.49 8.27 -13.91
CA VAL A 204 11.08 8.44 -14.31
C VAL A 204 10.43 9.60 -13.56
N SER A 205 10.72 9.79 -12.27
CA SER A 205 10.21 10.93 -11.49
C SER A 205 10.75 12.28 -11.99
N ILE A 206 12.01 12.34 -12.41
CA ILE A 206 12.60 13.54 -13.04
C ILE A 206 11.91 13.82 -14.37
N VAL A 207 11.79 12.82 -15.24
CA VAL A 207 11.11 12.96 -16.53
C VAL A 207 9.69 13.49 -16.32
N LEU A 208 8.94 12.99 -15.35
CA LEU A 208 7.60 13.50 -15.04
C LEU A 208 7.59 14.93 -14.54
N SER A 209 8.59 15.32 -13.77
CA SER A 209 8.72 16.69 -13.27
C SER A 209 9.11 17.67 -14.38
N CYS A 210 9.88 17.21 -15.37
CA CYS A 210 10.36 18.00 -16.50
C CYS A 210 9.37 18.07 -17.67
N VAL A 211 8.60 17.01 -17.93
CA VAL A 211 7.56 16.99 -18.96
C VAL A 211 6.38 17.81 -18.44
N HIS A 212 6.49 19.13 -18.61
CA HIS A 212 5.35 20.04 -18.57
C HIS A 212 4.45 19.66 -19.73
N LEU A 213 3.47 18.79 -19.51
CA LEU A 213 2.28 18.87 -20.35
C LEU A 213 1.62 20.17 -19.93
N PRO A 214 1.52 21.19 -20.80
CA PRO A 214 0.55 22.24 -20.55
C PRO A 214 -0.77 21.50 -20.41
N THR A 215 -1.28 21.40 -19.18
CA THR A 215 -2.68 21.05 -18.94
C THR A 215 -3.43 22.04 -19.79
N SER A 216 -3.90 21.57 -20.94
CA SER A 216 -4.65 22.40 -21.86
C SER A 216 -5.74 23.03 -21.01
N GLN A 217 -5.67 24.35 -20.83
CA GLN A 217 -6.72 25.14 -20.18
C GLN A 217 -7.96 25.20 -21.09
N GLN A 218 -8.31 24.09 -21.71
CA GLN A 218 -9.39 23.93 -22.65
C GLN A 218 -10.56 23.33 -21.88
N GLY A 219 -11.01 24.13 -20.92
CA GLY A 219 -12.17 23.92 -20.06
C GLY A 219 -12.80 25.29 -19.77
N GLN A 220 -13.28 25.94 -20.84
CA GLN A 220 -14.35 26.95 -20.86
C GLN A 220 -14.36 28.00 -19.74
N ALA A 221 -13.66 29.10 -19.95
CA ALA A 221 -14.23 30.41 -19.68
C ALA A 221 -15.13 30.80 -20.87
N ILE A 222 -16.27 30.13 -21.01
CA ILE A 222 -17.40 30.65 -21.79
C ILE A 222 -18.64 30.55 -20.89
N SER A 223 -18.85 31.58 -20.09
CA SER A 223 -20.20 32.12 -19.90
C SER A 223 -20.08 33.64 -19.96
N THR A 224 -20.19 34.14 -21.18
CA THR A 224 -20.77 35.44 -21.48
C THR A 224 -21.88 35.82 -20.50
N ASN A 225 -21.81 37.03 -19.96
CA ASN A 225 -22.95 37.86 -19.57
C ASN A 225 -24.17 37.11 -18.99
N GLN A 226 -24.14 36.77 -17.71
CA GLN A 226 -25.34 36.83 -16.88
C GLN A 226 -25.14 37.95 -15.88
N GLN A 227 -25.69 39.11 -16.23
CA GLN A 227 -25.99 40.18 -15.29
C GLN A 227 -26.73 39.59 -14.08
N PRO A 228 -26.50 40.07 -12.86
CA PRO A 228 -27.44 39.82 -11.79
C PRO A 228 -28.74 40.51 -12.16
N ILE A 229 -29.77 39.75 -12.53
CA ILE A 229 -31.14 40.24 -12.48
C ILE A 229 -31.42 40.48 -10.99
N VAL A 230 -31.24 41.72 -10.57
CA VAL A 230 -31.82 42.26 -9.35
C VAL A 230 -33.33 42.22 -9.57
N VAL A 231 -33.96 41.13 -9.15
CA VAL A 231 -35.41 41.14 -8.92
C VAL A 231 -35.61 41.99 -7.67
N SER A 232 -35.96 43.25 -7.89
CA SER A 232 -36.55 44.10 -6.87
C SER A 232 -37.79 43.40 -6.33
N GLN A 233 -37.70 42.84 -5.12
CA GLN A 233 -38.88 42.55 -4.32
C GLN A 233 -39.58 43.88 -4.04
N GLN A 234 -40.61 44.14 -4.82
CA GLN A 234 -41.54 45.24 -4.58
C GLN A 234 -42.35 44.88 -3.34
N THR A 235 -41.98 45.50 -2.22
CA THR A 235 -42.74 45.52 -0.98
C THR A 235 -44.09 46.18 -1.25
N VAL A 236 -45.16 45.39 -1.32
CA VAL A 236 -46.52 45.88 -1.14
C VAL A 236 -46.99 45.39 0.22
N ALA A 237 -47.02 46.32 1.17
CA ALA A 237 -47.65 46.14 2.46
C ALA A 237 -49.17 46.30 2.32
N GLN A 238 -49.94 45.32 2.82
CA GLN A 238 -51.25 45.53 3.47
C GLN A 238 -51.65 44.19 4.13
N GLN A 239 -51.50 44.03 5.45
CA GLN A 239 -52.35 44.50 6.54
C GLN A 239 -53.44 43.48 6.93
N GLY A 240 -53.10 42.68 7.96
CA GLY A 240 -53.92 42.19 9.07
C GLY A 240 -55.31 41.57 8.83
N HIS A 241 -55.47 40.31 9.26
CA HIS A 241 -56.51 40.02 10.26
C HIS A 241 -56.18 38.78 11.09
N LEU A 242 -56.22 38.94 12.41
CA LEU A 242 -56.22 37.88 13.43
C LEU A 242 -57.48 37.03 13.34
N THR A 243 -57.36 35.72 13.61
CA THR A 243 -58.23 35.03 14.58
C THR A 243 -57.61 33.72 15.06
N GLN A 244 -57.96 33.35 16.28
CA GLN A 244 -57.21 32.56 17.25
C GLN A 244 -58.15 31.48 17.88
N TYR A 245 -57.67 30.23 17.96
CA TYR A 245 -58.11 29.04 18.78
C TYR A 245 -59.53 28.44 18.57
N PRO A 246 -59.85 27.20 19.05
CA PRO A 246 -59.10 26.25 19.92
C PRO A 246 -59.02 24.77 19.43
N PRO A 247 -58.39 23.85 20.21
CA PRO A 247 -58.24 22.42 19.88
C PRO A 247 -59.38 21.54 20.46
N GLN A 248 -59.62 20.36 19.89
CA GLN A 248 -60.53 19.36 20.46
C GLN A 248 -60.05 17.91 20.23
N ASP A 249 -59.78 17.22 21.35
CA ASP A 249 -59.65 15.78 21.50
C ASP A 249 -61.02 15.07 21.33
N TYR A 250 -61.08 13.95 20.60
CA TYR A 250 -61.95 12.80 20.93
C TYR A 250 -61.62 11.56 20.06
N ALA A 251 -61.37 10.42 20.71
CA ALA A 251 -61.56 9.06 20.19
C ALA A 251 -62.71 8.44 21.04
N PRO A 252 -63.55 7.48 20.59
CA PRO A 252 -63.09 6.10 20.26
C PRO A 252 -63.98 5.25 19.29
N GLY A 253 -63.45 4.08 18.90
CA GLY A 253 -64.22 2.87 18.53
C GLY A 253 -64.45 2.65 17.03
N ASN A 254 -64.55 1.43 16.49
CA ASN A 254 -64.40 0.10 17.06
C ASN A 254 -64.22 -0.92 15.90
N VAL A 255 -63.70 -2.08 16.25
CA VAL A 255 -63.32 -3.24 15.43
C VAL A 255 -64.55 -4.10 15.08
N HIS A 256 -64.65 -4.65 13.86
CA HIS A 256 -65.28 -5.97 13.66
C HIS A 256 -64.83 -6.73 12.39
N TYR A 257 -64.61 -8.03 12.61
CA TYR A 257 -64.15 -9.09 11.71
C TYR A 257 -65.32 -9.74 10.93
N ASN A 258 -65.06 -10.19 9.67
CA ASN A 258 -65.39 -11.46 8.95
C ASN A 258 -66.79 -12.14 9.14
N PRO A 259 -67.25 -13.18 8.37
CA PRO A 259 -66.56 -13.99 7.34
C PRO A 259 -67.40 -14.48 6.12
N LEU A 260 -66.70 -15.21 5.22
CA LEU A 260 -67.08 -16.39 4.41
C LEU A 260 -68.51 -16.53 3.84
N ASN A 261 -68.59 -16.73 2.52
CA ASN A 261 -69.54 -17.69 1.94
C ASN A 261 -68.90 -18.52 0.81
N SER A 262 -69.41 -19.74 0.66
CA SER A 262 -68.75 -20.96 0.17
C SER A 262 -69.10 -21.39 -1.27
N ASN A 263 -68.09 -21.91 -2.02
CA ASN A 263 -68.12 -23.00 -3.03
C ASN A 263 -69.16 -22.97 -4.22
N PRO A 264 -69.05 -23.85 -5.26
CA PRO A 264 -67.91 -24.17 -6.13
C PRO A 264 -68.27 -24.31 -7.66
N TYR A 265 -67.25 -24.30 -8.56
CA TYR A 265 -67.21 -24.87 -9.94
C TYR A 265 -68.10 -24.26 -11.08
N PRO A 266 -67.92 -24.62 -12.39
CA PRO A 266 -66.76 -24.59 -13.31
C PRO A 266 -66.92 -23.64 -14.53
N GLN A 267 -65.84 -23.54 -15.32
CA GLN A 267 -65.72 -23.18 -16.74
C GLN A 267 -67.01 -23.09 -17.59
N ASN A 268 -67.18 -21.98 -18.31
CA ASN A 268 -67.30 -21.96 -19.78
C ASN A 268 -67.26 -20.54 -20.37
N ALA A 269 -66.72 -20.48 -21.59
CA ALA A 269 -66.55 -19.29 -22.42
C ALA A 269 -67.85 -18.57 -22.79
N VAL A 270 -67.78 -17.28 -23.15
CA VAL A 270 -68.30 -16.64 -24.38
C VAL A 270 -68.17 -15.10 -24.29
N SER A 271 -67.94 -14.50 -25.47
CA SER A 271 -67.63 -13.12 -25.87
C SER A 271 -68.68 -12.02 -25.56
N TYR A 272 -68.24 -10.76 -25.71
CA TYR A 272 -68.94 -9.46 -26.00
C TYR A 272 -69.00 -8.43 -24.86
N PRO A 273 -69.22 -7.11 -25.12
CA PRO A 273 -68.55 -6.18 -26.05
C PRO A 273 -68.16 -4.84 -25.36
N TYR A 274 -67.40 -3.99 -26.08
CA TYR A 274 -67.05 -2.59 -25.73
C TYR A 274 -68.28 -1.68 -25.48
N PRO A 275 -68.09 -0.61 -24.68
CA PRO A 275 -68.43 0.74 -25.13
C PRO A 275 -67.23 1.71 -24.90
N ALA A 276 -66.72 2.35 -25.95
CA ALA A 276 -67.05 3.70 -26.38
C ALA A 276 -66.66 4.82 -25.39
N ASN A 277 -65.49 5.41 -25.69
CA ASN A 277 -65.00 6.76 -25.37
C ASN A 277 -65.92 7.70 -24.57
N GLN A 278 -65.38 8.21 -23.46
CA GLN A 278 -65.52 9.63 -23.10
C GLN A 278 -64.14 10.23 -22.86
N GLN A 279 -63.68 11.01 -23.85
CA GLN A 279 -62.63 12.00 -23.68
C GLN A 279 -63.22 13.15 -22.85
N VAL A 280 -62.67 13.39 -21.66
CA VAL A 280 -62.74 14.71 -21.01
C VAL A 280 -61.32 15.21 -20.87
N MET A 281 -61.01 16.18 -21.71
CA MET A 281 -59.82 17.01 -21.70
C MET A 281 -60.01 18.10 -20.63
N ASN A 282 -59.19 18.06 -19.57
CA ASN A 282 -58.75 19.25 -18.83
C ASN A 282 -57.56 18.84 -17.94
N GLN A 283 -56.36 19.17 -18.38
CA GLN A 283 -55.58 20.32 -17.90
C GLN A 283 -54.78 20.03 -16.62
N SER A 284 -53.47 19.91 -16.85
CA SER A 284 -52.39 20.43 -15.99
C SER A 284 -52.39 20.02 -14.53
N SER A 285 -51.70 18.91 -14.26
CA SER A 285 -50.56 18.94 -13.34
C SER A 285 -49.52 17.96 -13.86
N ALA A 286 -48.92 18.32 -15.00
CA ALA A 286 -47.57 17.89 -15.27
C ALA A 286 -46.74 18.44 -14.12
N VAL A 287 -46.47 17.58 -13.13
CA VAL A 287 -45.35 17.79 -12.22
C VAL A 287 -44.15 17.86 -13.15
N ASN A 288 -43.73 19.09 -13.43
CA ASN A 288 -42.46 19.40 -14.04
C ASN A 288 -41.41 18.98 -13.01
N ILE A 289 -41.14 17.67 -12.97
CA ILE A 289 -39.87 17.18 -12.46
C ILE A 289 -38.87 17.74 -13.44
N ASN A 290 -38.41 18.93 -13.11
CA ASN A 290 -37.33 19.62 -13.76
C ASN A 290 -36.14 18.67 -13.62
N LEU A 291 -35.96 17.79 -14.61
CA LEU A 291 -34.81 16.91 -14.78
C LEU A 291 -33.57 17.75 -15.20
N ASN A 292 -33.58 19.04 -14.89
CA ASN A 292 -32.40 19.81 -14.54
C ASN A 292 -32.06 19.51 -13.06
N GLN A 293 -31.94 18.24 -12.70
CA GLN A 293 -30.93 17.90 -11.71
C GLN A 293 -29.63 18.33 -12.38
N GLY A 294 -29.16 19.51 -11.98
CA GLY A 294 -27.79 19.90 -12.19
C GLY A 294 -26.98 18.68 -11.82
N VAL A 295 -26.40 18.05 -12.84
CA VAL A 295 -25.16 17.33 -12.70
C VAL A 295 -24.27 18.42 -12.13
N SER A 296 -24.22 18.51 -10.80
CA SER A 296 -23.11 19.08 -10.09
C SER A 296 -21.97 18.20 -10.55
N THR A 297 -21.41 18.58 -11.70
CA THR A 297 -20.12 18.17 -12.17
C THR A 297 -19.26 18.48 -10.96
N ILE A 298 -19.01 17.44 -10.17
CA ILE A 298 -18.05 17.50 -9.08
C ILE A 298 -16.84 18.06 -9.78
N GLN A 299 -16.56 19.33 -9.49
CA GLN A 299 -15.45 20.04 -10.08
C GLN A 299 -14.26 19.30 -9.51
N VAL A 300 -13.77 18.31 -10.26
CA VAL A 300 -12.57 17.57 -9.88
C VAL A 300 -11.49 18.61 -10.04
N ILE A 301 -11.17 19.28 -8.93
CA ILE A 301 -10.06 20.23 -8.86
C ILE A 301 -8.89 19.47 -9.46
N PRO A 302 -8.33 19.92 -10.60
CA PRO A 302 -7.25 19.21 -11.25
C PRO A 302 -6.11 19.14 -10.25
N MET A 303 -5.96 17.95 -9.66
CA MET A 303 -4.96 17.71 -8.63
C MET A 303 -3.62 18.04 -9.28
N ASN A 304 -2.85 18.91 -8.64
CA ASN A 304 -1.64 19.48 -9.23
C ASN A 304 -0.64 18.35 -9.54
N GLN A 305 -0.61 17.91 -10.79
CA GLN A 305 0.24 16.81 -11.27
C GLN A 305 1.71 17.06 -10.95
N ARG A 306 2.13 18.34 -10.98
CA ARG A 306 3.48 18.75 -10.60
C ARG A 306 3.75 18.49 -9.11
N ALA A 307 2.78 18.74 -8.24
CA ALA A 307 2.91 18.45 -6.82
C ALA A 307 2.98 16.93 -6.57
N GLU A 308 2.18 16.12 -7.27
CA GLU A 308 2.28 14.66 -7.17
C GLU A 308 3.62 14.12 -7.69
N GLY A 309 4.10 14.63 -8.83
CA GLY A 309 5.41 14.28 -9.39
C GLY A 309 6.56 14.65 -8.46
N GLN A 310 6.53 15.85 -7.87
CA GLN A 310 7.51 16.28 -6.86
C GLN A 310 7.49 15.40 -5.60
N ARG A 311 6.29 14.98 -5.16
CA ARG A 311 6.14 14.04 -4.04
C ARG A 311 6.77 12.68 -4.36
N LEU A 312 6.51 12.12 -5.53
CA LEU A 312 7.10 10.84 -5.97
C LEU A 312 8.62 10.93 -6.14
N PHE A 313 9.12 12.06 -6.64
CA PHE A 313 10.56 12.33 -6.72
C PHE A 313 11.21 12.35 -5.34
N LEU A 314 10.63 13.08 -4.38
CA LEU A 314 11.12 13.12 -3.00
C LEU A 314 11.13 11.73 -2.36
N ILE A 315 10.04 10.97 -2.52
CA ILE A 315 9.93 9.60 -2.00
C ILE A 315 10.99 8.70 -2.63
N SER A 316 11.26 8.83 -3.93
CA SER A 316 12.30 8.07 -4.63
C SER A 316 13.70 8.39 -4.11
N ILE A 317 14.01 9.66 -3.84
CA ILE A 317 15.29 10.07 -3.23
C ILE A 317 15.42 9.46 -1.84
N ILE A 318 14.40 9.63 -0.99
CA ILE A 318 14.43 9.11 0.40
C ILE A 318 14.59 7.58 0.37
N PHE A 319 13.87 6.90 -0.51
CA PHE A 319 14.01 5.46 -0.70
C PHE A 319 15.45 5.07 -1.08
N GLY A 320 16.05 5.77 -2.05
CA GLY A 320 17.45 5.56 -2.45
C GLY A 320 18.42 5.79 -1.30
N LEU A 321 18.27 6.89 -0.55
CA LEU A 321 19.12 7.23 0.60
C LEU A 321 19.03 6.19 1.73
N MET A 322 17.90 5.52 1.89
CA MET A 322 17.72 4.50 2.92
C MET A 322 18.30 3.13 2.52
N VAL A 323 18.27 2.77 1.24
CA VAL A 323 18.57 1.40 0.77
C VAL A 323 19.93 1.27 0.08
N VAL A 324 20.38 2.30 -0.63
CA VAL A 324 21.66 2.26 -1.36
C VAL A 324 22.88 2.12 -0.43
N PRO A 325 22.96 2.80 0.73
CA PRO A 325 24.15 2.72 1.59
C PRO A 325 24.48 1.31 2.07
N ILE A 326 23.49 0.52 2.51
CA ILE A 326 23.73 -0.87 2.93
C ILE A 326 24.23 -1.73 1.76
N SER A 327 23.71 -1.52 0.55
CA SER A 327 24.14 -2.24 -0.65
C SER A 327 25.59 -1.90 -1.02
N ALA A 328 25.94 -0.61 -0.98
CA ALA A 328 27.30 -0.14 -1.24
C ALA A 328 28.31 -0.66 -0.21
N VAL A 329 27.97 -0.59 1.08
CA VAL A 329 28.81 -1.12 2.17
C VAL A 329 28.98 -2.64 2.02
N THR A 330 27.92 -3.37 1.67
CA THR A 330 27.98 -4.83 1.51
C THR A 330 28.86 -5.22 0.31
N LEU A 331 28.71 -4.56 -0.84
CA LEU A 331 29.52 -4.83 -2.02
C LEU A 331 30.99 -4.51 -1.82
N ARG A 332 31.30 -3.41 -1.13
CA ARG A 332 32.67 -2.93 -0.90
C ARG A 332 33.25 -3.41 0.42
N ALA A 333 32.57 -4.31 1.15
CA ALA A 333 32.98 -4.71 2.49
C ALA A 333 34.40 -5.29 2.54
N ALA A 334 34.88 -5.89 1.45
CA ALA A 334 36.23 -6.42 1.29
C ALA A 334 37.27 -5.35 0.91
N ASP A 335 36.86 -4.32 0.17
CA ASP A 335 37.74 -3.26 -0.34
C ASP A 335 37.91 -2.09 0.64
N ILE A 336 36.95 -1.93 1.58
CA ILE A 336 37.01 -0.85 2.57
C ILE A 336 38.05 -1.21 3.64
N PHE A 337 39.09 -0.39 3.74
CA PHE A 337 40.03 -0.46 4.86
C PHE A 337 39.37 0.08 6.13
N TRP A 338 38.97 -0.84 7.02
CA TRP A 338 38.42 -0.49 8.32
C TRP A 338 39.53 -0.35 9.34
N LEU A 339 39.66 0.85 9.94
CA LEU A 339 40.66 1.11 10.99
C LEU A 339 40.51 0.17 12.20
N ALA A 340 39.26 -0.21 12.52
CA ALA A 340 38.95 -1.16 13.59
C ALA A 340 37.71 -1.99 13.24
N LEU A 341 37.67 -3.24 13.74
CA LEU A 341 36.54 -4.16 13.57
C LEU A 341 35.22 -3.57 14.13
N MET A 342 35.31 -2.87 15.27
CA MET A 342 34.15 -2.20 15.88
C MET A 342 33.52 -1.16 14.96
N VAL A 343 34.34 -0.36 14.26
CA VAL A 343 33.85 0.66 13.32
C VAL A 343 33.09 -0.01 12.18
N LYS A 344 33.64 -1.09 11.61
CA LYS A 344 32.95 -1.89 10.58
C LYS A 344 31.57 -2.35 11.06
N ILE A 345 31.50 -2.92 12.25
CA ILE A 345 30.27 -3.46 12.81
C ILE A 345 29.25 -2.34 13.03
N VAL A 346 29.63 -1.25 13.70
CA VAL A 346 28.73 -0.12 14.00
C VAL A 346 28.20 0.51 12.71
N VAL A 347 29.07 0.77 11.72
CA VAL A 347 28.65 1.35 10.44
C VAL A 347 27.69 0.41 9.71
N THR A 348 28.01 -0.88 9.65
CA THR A 348 27.13 -1.89 9.00
C THR A 348 25.77 -1.96 9.69
N LYS A 349 25.73 -1.93 11.03
CA LYS A 349 24.48 -1.92 11.80
C LYS A 349 23.68 -0.64 11.59
N PHE A 350 24.34 0.50 11.54
CA PHE A 350 23.69 1.77 11.27
C PHE A 350 23.00 1.78 9.90
N VAL A 351 23.71 1.40 8.83
CA VAL A 351 23.11 1.38 7.48
C VAL A 351 22.04 0.29 7.34
N TYR A 352 22.16 -0.81 8.07
CA TYR A 352 21.11 -1.83 8.16
C TYR A 352 19.84 -1.27 8.81
N TRP A 353 19.95 -0.60 9.95
CA TRP A 353 18.79 -0.01 10.64
C TRP A 353 18.19 1.15 9.83
N LEU A 354 19.00 1.89 9.08
CA LEU A 354 18.54 2.89 8.12
C LEU A 354 17.66 2.25 7.03
N MET A 355 18.09 1.12 6.46
CA MET A 355 17.32 0.35 5.49
C MET A 355 16.01 -0.18 6.09
N VAL A 356 16.01 -0.65 7.33
CA VAL A 356 14.80 -1.10 8.05
C VAL A 356 13.84 0.08 8.28
N ALA A 357 14.36 1.25 8.67
CA ALA A 357 13.57 2.43 9.01
C ALA A 357 12.73 2.96 7.84
N ARG A 358 13.14 2.68 6.60
CA ARG A 358 12.35 2.90 5.38
C ARG A 358 10.91 2.38 5.49
N SER A 359 10.72 1.19 6.06
CA SER A 359 9.40 0.55 6.19
C SER A 359 8.47 1.27 7.19
N CYS A 360 9.01 2.21 7.98
CA CYS A 360 8.23 3.12 8.82
C CYS A 360 8.06 4.49 8.14
N LEU A 361 9.14 5.01 7.56
CA LEU A 361 9.18 6.37 7.03
C LEU A 361 8.33 6.53 5.77
N THR A 362 8.36 5.58 4.83
CA THR A 362 7.59 5.68 3.58
C THR A 362 6.08 5.79 3.84
N PRO A 363 5.46 4.92 4.67
CA PRO A 363 4.06 5.09 5.08
C PRO A 363 3.75 6.44 5.73
N LEU A 364 4.60 6.93 6.64
CA LEU A 364 4.41 8.22 7.30
C LEU A 364 4.39 9.37 6.30
N ILE A 365 5.31 9.35 5.33
CA ILE A 365 5.34 10.32 4.24
C ILE A 365 4.05 10.23 3.41
N MET A 366 3.58 9.02 3.08
CA MET A 366 2.34 8.80 2.33
C MET A 366 1.10 9.30 3.09
N ILE A 367 1.04 9.11 4.41
CA ILE A 367 -0.05 9.62 5.26
C ILE A 367 -0.02 11.15 5.31
N GLY A 368 1.15 11.73 5.58
CA GLY A 368 1.34 13.18 5.68
C GLY A 368 0.91 13.89 4.39
N TYR A 369 1.18 13.30 3.23
CA TYR A 369 0.74 13.84 1.95
C TYR A 369 -0.68 13.45 1.51
N SER A 370 -1.33 12.50 2.17
CA SER A 370 -2.71 12.13 1.84
C SER A 370 -3.75 13.05 2.49
N ASN A 371 -3.38 13.79 3.54
CA ASN A 371 -4.27 14.70 4.27
C ASN A 371 -4.12 16.17 3.84
N LEU A 372 -3.28 16.43 2.82
CA LEU A 372 -3.03 17.72 2.18
C LEU A 372 -3.32 17.63 0.68
#